data_AF-A0A413R7G4-F1
#
_entry.id   AF-A0A413R7G4-F1
#
_cell.length_a   1.000
_cell.length_b   1.000
_cell.length_c   1.000
_cell.angle_alpha   90.00
_cell.angle_beta   90.00
_cell.angle_gamma   90.00
#
_symmetry.space_group_name_H-M   'P 1'
#
loop_
_entity.id
_entity.type
_entity.pdbx_description
1 polymer ?
#
loop_
_entity_poly.entity_id
_entity_poly.type
_entity_poly.pdbx_seq_one_letter_code
_entity_poly.pdbx_strand_id
1 'polypeptide(L)'
;MVNKISEPKLEKIKMYVKDDMAYICDWYKKQEEIIAKASKYVYSIKVGEDIEILTEKGESVKSKSEKIIADKLNMMNIPYCYEVPLYLKGYGYVKPDFKVLNVATRKEYYWEHYGMMDNKDYIIKALKKKNSYISNNFIVGDNLIETYESQSCPLDTRNVEKIIKTFLV
;
A
#
# COMPACT_ATOMS: atom_id res chain seq x y z
N MET A 1 -36.28 -2.69 16.99
CA MET A 1 -35.61 -2.59 18.30
C MET A 1 -34.15 -2.96 18.11
N VAL A 2 -33.23 -2.02 18.26
CA VAL A 2 -31.79 -2.30 18.20
C VAL A 2 -31.39 -2.86 19.57
N ASN A 3 -31.02 -4.13 19.64
CA ASN A 3 -30.52 -4.75 20.87
C ASN A 3 -29.25 -4.03 21.32
N LYS A 4 -29.36 -3.17 22.33
CA LYS A 4 -28.20 -2.54 22.99
C LYS A 4 -27.40 -3.65 23.69
N ILE A 5 -26.14 -3.78 23.29
CA ILE A 5 -25.19 -4.69 23.91
C ILE A 5 -24.91 -4.19 25.34
N SER A 6 -24.93 -5.09 26.32
CA SER A 6 -24.67 -4.74 27.73
C SER A 6 -23.19 -4.42 27.97
N GLU A 7 -22.91 -3.50 28.91
CA GLU A 7 -21.55 -3.06 29.26
C GLU A 7 -20.56 -4.20 29.53
N PRO A 8 -20.90 -5.27 30.30
CA PRO A 8 -19.97 -6.38 30.54
C PRO A 8 -19.62 -7.18 29.28
N LYS A 9 -20.54 -7.21 28.31
CA LYS A 9 -20.33 -7.87 27.01
C LYS A 9 -19.46 -7.00 26.10
N LEU A 10 -19.63 -5.69 26.15
CA LEU A 10 -18.75 -4.69 25.53
C LEU A 10 -17.31 -4.77 26.09
N GLU A 11 -17.17 -4.96 27.39
CA GLU A 11 -15.88 -5.04 28.09
C GLU A 11 -15.13 -6.32 27.75
N LYS A 12 -15.84 -7.46 27.68
CA LYS A 12 -15.29 -8.70 27.13
C LYS A 12 -14.88 -8.54 25.67
N ILE A 13 -15.69 -7.90 24.81
CA ILE A 13 -15.33 -7.64 23.41
C ILE A 13 -14.07 -6.78 23.32
N LYS A 14 -13.97 -5.68 24.08
CA LYS A 14 -12.76 -4.84 24.15
C LYS A 14 -11.52 -5.62 24.59
N MET A 15 -11.68 -6.59 25.49
CA MET A 15 -10.57 -7.46 25.93
C MET A 15 -10.08 -8.43 24.84
N TYR A 16 -10.94 -8.80 23.88
CA TYR A 16 -10.57 -9.63 22.71
C TYR A 16 -10.18 -8.80 21.47
N VAL A 17 -10.50 -7.50 21.45
CA VAL A 17 -10.05 -6.56 20.41
C VAL A 17 -8.66 -6.12 20.77
N LYS A 18 -7.68 -6.57 19.98
CA LYS A 18 -6.29 -6.12 20.09
C LYS A 18 -6.23 -4.60 20.00
N ASP A 19 -5.50 -3.97 20.93
CA ASP A 19 -5.26 -2.53 20.89
C ASP A 19 -4.59 -2.14 19.56
N ASP A 20 -4.84 -0.90 19.11
CA ASP A 20 -4.37 -0.44 17.79
C ASP A 20 -2.87 -0.60 17.62
N MET A 21 -2.09 -0.25 18.64
CA MET A 21 -0.64 -0.31 18.57
C MET A 21 -0.15 -1.75 18.45
N ALA A 22 -0.69 -2.66 19.24
CA ALA A 22 -0.30 -4.06 19.17
C ALA A 22 -0.79 -4.69 17.85
N TYR A 23 -1.96 -4.32 17.33
CA TYR A 23 -2.40 -4.75 16.00
C TYR A 23 -1.43 -4.27 14.91
N ILE A 24 -1.07 -2.98 14.92
CA ILE A 24 -0.11 -2.39 13.99
C ILE A 24 1.25 -3.10 14.07
N CYS A 25 1.75 -3.39 15.28
CA CYS A 25 3.00 -4.12 15.46
C CYS A 25 2.97 -5.53 14.84
N ASP A 26 1.89 -6.28 15.04
CA ASP A 26 1.76 -7.61 14.40
C ASP A 26 1.60 -7.49 12.89
N TRP A 27 0.88 -6.46 12.43
CA TRP A 27 0.70 -6.21 11.01
C TRP A 27 2.04 -5.92 10.32
N TYR A 28 2.92 -5.11 10.92
CA TYR A 28 4.27 -4.88 10.42
C TYR A 28 5.11 -6.15 10.38
N LYS A 29 5.15 -6.92 11.48
CA LYS A 29 5.89 -8.21 11.54
C LYS A 29 5.45 -9.17 10.43
N LYS A 30 4.14 -9.25 10.18
CA LYS A 30 3.60 -10.06 9.08
C LYS A 30 4.10 -9.61 7.72
N GLN A 31 4.21 -8.30 7.46
CA GLN A 31 4.73 -7.81 6.19
C GLN A 31 6.24 -8.08 6.05
N GLU A 32 7.01 -7.91 7.13
CA GLU A 32 8.44 -8.25 7.17
C GLU A 32 8.68 -9.73 6.84
N GLU A 33 7.86 -10.63 7.41
CA GLU A 33 7.93 -12.06 7.07
C GLU A 33 7.63 -12.34 5.59
N ILE A 34 6.65 -11.65 4.99
CA ILE A 34 6.31 -11.78 3.58
C ILE A 34 7.50 -11.34 2.72
N ILE A 35 8.08 -10.17 3.02
CA ILE A 35 9.27 -9.65 2.33
C ILE A 35 10.43 -10.64 2.45
N ALA A 36 10.71 -11.14 3.66
CA ALA A 36 11.79 -12.09 3.91
C ALA A 36 11.60 -13.39 3.10
N LYS A 37 10.39 -13.95 3.06
CA LYS A 37 10.08 -15.17 2.30
C LYS A 37 10.19 -14.96 0.78
N ALA A 38 9.74 -13.81 0.30
CA ALA A 38 9.78 -13.46 -1.12
C ALA A 38 11.16 -12.99 -1.59
N SER A 39 12.02 -12.48 -0.70
CA SER A 39 13.37 -11.98 -1.00
C SER A 39 14.17 -12.93 -1.88
N LYS A 40 14.11 -14.23 -1.55
CA LYS A 40 14.75 -15.35 -2.26
C LYS A 40 14.39 -15.46 -3.75
N TYR A 41 13.23 -14.93 -4.15
CA TYR A 41 12.68 -15.09 -5.51
C TYR A 41 12.47 -13.76 -6.25
N VAL A 42 12.38 -12.65 -5.52
CA VAL A 42 11.79 -11.39 -6.02
C VAL A 42 12.78 -10.22 -6.00
N TYR A 43 13.84 -10.28 -5.19
CA TYR A 43 14.84 -9.22 -5.10
C TYR A 43 16.15 -9.73 -5.67
N SER A 44 16.34 -9.54 -6.97
CA SER A 44 17.68 -9.58 -7.57
C SER A 44 18.42 -8.30 -7.22
N ILE A 45 19.70 -8.42 -6.84
CA ILE A 45 20.58 -7.26 -6.63
C ILE A 45 20.73 -6.56 -7.97
N LYS A 46 20.05 -5.42 -8.16
CA LYS A 46 20.41 -4.49 -9.23
C LYS A 46 21.55 -3.63 -8.70
N VAL A 47 22.76 -3.91 -9.18
CA VAL A 47 23.91 -3.02 -9.01
C VAL A 47 23.79 -1.95 -10.08
N GLY A 48 23.51 -0.72 -9.68
CA GLY A 48 23.39 0.44 -10.57
C GLY A 48 23.26 1.73 -9.76
N GLU A 49 23.88 2.80 -10.26
CA GLU A 49 23.90 4.15 -9.69
C GLU A 49 22.53 4.83 -9.83
N ASP A 50 21.51 4.35 -9.12
CA ASP A 50 20.27 5.10 -8.97
C ASP A 50 20.48 6.15 -7.87
N ILE A 51 20.11 7.41 -8.16
CA ILE A 51 20.09 8.47 -7.15
C ILE A 51 19.14 8.03 -6.03
N GLU A 52 19.67 7.87 -4.84
CA GLU A 52 18.89 7.46 -3.68
C GLU A 52 17.91 8.58 -3.29
N ILE A 53 16.60 8.30 -3.40
CA ILE A 53 15.53 9.20 -2.95
C ILE A 53 15.07 8.68 -1.58
N LEU A 54 15.32 9.45 -0.53
CA LEU A 54 14.97 9.07 0.84
C LEU A 54 13.66 9.74 1.31
N THR A 55 12.76 8.95 1.89
CA THR A 55 11.59 9.45 2.61
C THR A 55 12.01 10.11 3.93
N GLU A 56 11.11 10.86 4.57
CA GLU A 56 11.36 11.42 5.91
C GLU A 56 11.53 10.34 6.98
N LYS A 57 11.13 9.08 6.69
CA LYS A 57 11.40 7.90 7.53
C LYS A 57 12.74 7.23 7.22
N GLY A 58 13.49 7.73 6.24
CA GLY A 58 14.75 7.14 5.79
C GLY A 58 14.60 5.93 4.86
N GLU A 59 13.43 5.71 4.25
CA GLU A 59 13.24 4.64 3.27
C GLU A 59 13.72 5.08 1.88
N SER A 60 14.43 4.20 1.16
CA SER A 60 14.83 4.45 -0.23
C SER A 60 13.69 4.07 -1.19
N VAL A 61 13.22 5.04 -1.98
CA VAL A 61 12.10 4.89 -2.93
C VAL A 61 12.55 5.16 -4.36
N LYS A 62 11.77 4.72 -5.36
CA LYS A 62 12.16 4.74 -6.78
C LYS A 62 11.79 6.04 -7.49
N SER A 63 10.90 6.84 -6.91
CA SER A 63 10.44 8.08 -7.53
C SER A 63 10.15 9.19 -6.50
N LYS A 64 10.17 10.44 -6.97
CA LYS A 64 9.76 11.60 -6.16
C LYS A 64 8.29 11.52 -5.76
N SER A 65 7.44 10.98 -6.63
CA SER A 65 6.02 10.80 -6.40
C SER A 65 5.76 9.76 -5.30
N GLU A 66 6.50 8.65 -5.28
CA GLU A 66 6.50 7.70 -4.16
C GLU A 66 6.97 8.34 -2.86
N LYS A 67 8.04 9.15 -2.88
CA LYS A 67 8.47 9.90 -1.68
C LYS A 67 7.33 10.76 -1.14
N ILE A 68 6.66 11.51 -2.01
CA ILE A 68 5.54 12.37 -1.62
C ILE A 68 4.41 11.55 -0.98
N ILE A 69 4.06 10.39 -1.55
CA ILE A 69 3.01 9.52 -0.99
C ILE A 69 3.44 8.96 0.36
N ALA A 70 4.65 8.42 0.48
CA ALA A 70 5.21 7.89 1.72
C ALA A 70 5.24 8.94 2.83
N ASP A 71 5.74 10.14 2.53
CA ASP A 71 5.82 11.24 3.48
C ASP A 71 4.42 11.70 3.92
N LYS A 72 3.43 11.72 3.01
CA LYS A 72 2.04 12.04 3.36
C LYS A 72 1.41 10.97 4.25
N LEU A 73 1.63 9.69 3.96
CA LEU A 73 1.18 8.59 4.82
C LEU A 73 1.81 8.72 6.22
N ASN A 74 3.11 9.02 6.29
CA ASN A 74 3.84 9.22 7.54
C ASN A 74 3.30 10.42 8.34
N MET A 75 3.18 11.59 7.70
CA MET A 75 2.66 12.81 8.32
C MET A 75 1.24 12.63 8.90
N MET A 76 0.43 11.76 8.28
CA MET A 76 -0.93 11.46 8.70
C MET A 76 -1.04 10.24 9.63
N ASN A 77 0.09 9.71 10.11
CA ASN A 77 0.17 8.53 10.98
C ASN A 77 -0.52 7.28 10.41
N ILE A 78 -0.50 7.11 9.10
CA ILE A 78 -1.05 5.93 8.44
C ILE A 78 0.02 4.83 8.40
N PRO A 79 -0.22 3.63 8.95
CA PRO A 79 0.72 2.53 8.83
C PRO A 79 0.85 2.06 7.39
N TYR A 80 2.08 1.94 6.91
CA TYR A 80 2.38 1.47 5.56
C TYR A 80 3.71 0.73 5.49
N CYS A 81 3.83 -0.16 4.52
CA CYS A 81 5.07 -0.80 4.12
C CYS A 81 5.33 -0.54 2.64
N TYR A 82 6.57 -0.22 2.28
CA TYR A 82 6.99 0.00 0.91
C TYR A 82 7.33 -1.34 0.21
N GLU A 83 6.88 -1.50 -1.03
CA GLU A 83 7.16 -2.64 -1.92
C GLU A 83 6.94 -4.05 -1.34
N VAL A 84 5.88 -4.27 -0.56
CA VAL A 84 5.54 -5.62 -0.06
C VAL A 84 5.19 -6.53 -1.26
N PRO A 85 5.93 -7.64 -1.49
CA PRO A 85 5.68 -8.51 -2.63
C PRO A 85 4.29 -9.12 -2.61
N LEU A 86 3.67 -9.17 -3.78
CA LEU A 86 2.37 -9.78 -4.00
C LEU A 86 2.44 -10.77 -5.16
N TYR A 87 2.02 -12.01 -4.90
CA TYR A 87 1.93 -13.01 -5.96
C TYR A 87 0.58 -12.92 -6.67
N LEU A 88 0.61 -12.72 -7.98
CA LEU A 88 -0.56 -12.74 -8.85
C LEU A 88 -0.55 -14.02 -9.69
N LYS A 89 -1.55 -14.89 -9.54
CA LYS A 89 -1.69 -16.13 -10.30
C LYS A 89 -1.73 -15.81 -11.79
N GLY A 90 -0.89 -16.48 -12.57
CA GLY A 90 -0.78 -16.31 -14.03
C GLY A 90 0.09 -15.12 -14.47
N TYR A 91 0.61 -14.30 -13.54
CA TYR A 91 1.47 -13.17 -13.85
C TYR A 91 2.83 -13.24 -13.12
N GLY A 92 2.84 -13.75 -11.89
CA GLY A 92 4.03 -13.85 -11.04
C GLY A 92 4.03 -12.84 -9.90
N TYR A 93 5.21 -12.64 -9.29
CA TYR A 93 5.37 -11.65 -8.23
C TYR A 93 5.42 -10.23 -8.79
N VAL A 94 4.66 -9.35 -8.15
CA VAL A 94 4.72 -7.90 -8.33
C VAL A 94 5.09 -7.23 -7.01
N LYS A 95 5.52 -5.98 -7.10
CA LYS A 95 5.72 -5.09 -5.96
C LYS A 95 4.79 -3.89 -6.18
N PRO A 96 3.60 -3.86 -5.56
CA PRO A 96 2.84 -2.63 -5.43
C PRO A 96 3.64 -1.64 -4.59
N ASP A 97 3.56 -0.35 -4.89
CA ASP A 97 4.44 0.66 -4.26
C ASP A 97 4.25 0.69 -2.74
N PHE A 98 2.99 0.63 -2.28
CA PHE A 98 2.69 0.57 -0.86
C PHE A 98 1.69 -0.53 -0.54
N LYS A 99 1.82 -1.05 0.68
CA LYS A 99 0.74 -1.73 1.38
C LYS A 99 0.37 -0.89 2.58
N VAL A 100 -0.90 -0.50 2.70
CA VAL A 100 -1.38 0.45 3.71
C VAL A 100 -2.47 -0.19 4.57
N LEU A 101 -2.61 0.27 5.80
CA LEU A 101 -3.59 -0.23 6.75
C LEU A 101 -4.53 0.90 7.20
N ASN A 102 -5.84 0.71 6.99
CA ASN A 102 -6.84 1.47 7.74
C ASN A 102 -6.96 0.84 9.13
N VAL A 103 -6.44 1.53 10.13
CA VAL A 103 -6.37 1.04 11.52
C VAL A 103 -7.77 0.88 12.12
N ALA A 104 -8.69 1.81 11.85
CA ALA A 104 -10.04 1.81 12.40
C ALA A 104 -10.88 0.61 11.92
N THR A 105 -10.72 0.22 10.66
CA THR A 105 -11.46 -0.89 10.04
C THR A 105 -10.67 -2.18 9.96
N ARG A 106 -9.37 -2.16 10.32
CA ARG A 106 -8.41 -3.27 10.13
C ARG A 106 -8.29 -3.72 8.67
N LYS A 107 -8.63 -2.86 7.72
CA LYS A 107 -8.63 -3.18 6.29
C LYS A 107 -7.28 -2.84 5.67
N GLU A 108 -6.70 -3.82 5.00
CA GLU A 108 -5.46 -3.66 4.22
C GLU A 108 -5.80 -3.24 2.78
N TYR A 109 -4.99 -2.36 2.21
CA TYR A 109 -5.03 -2.02 0.80
C TYR A 109 -3.63 -2.12 0.21
N TYR A 110 -3.55 -2.55 -1.04
CA TYR A 110 -2.39 -2.26 -1.88
C TYR A 110 -2.59 -0.90 -2.54
N TRP A 111 -1.53 -0.13 -2.69
CA TRP A 111 -1.53 1.14 -3.40
C TRP A 111 -0.44 1.11 -4.47
N GLU A 112 -0.86 1.26 -5.73
CA GLU A 112 0.02 1.37 -6.90
C GLU A 112 -0.03 2.79 -7.50
N HIS A 113 1.12 3.35 -7.82
CA HIS A 113 1.29 4.61 -8.51
C HIS A 113 1.84 4.39 -9.93
N TYR A 114 1.07 4.81 -10.93
CA TYR A 114 1.44 4.73 -12.33
C TYR A 114 2.08 6.03 -12.81
N GLY A 115 3.41 6.09 -12.74
CA GLY A 115 4.20 7.32 -12.96
C GLY A 115 4.44 7.77 -14.41
N MET A 116 4.20 6.90 -15.39
CA MET A 116 4.65 7.11 -16.78
C MET A 116 3.51 6.94 -17.80
N MET A 117 2.35 7.55 -17.55
CA MET A 117 1.14 7.37 -18.38
C MET A 117 1.16 8.09 -19.74
N ASP A 118 2.30 8.65 -20.12
CA ASP A 118 2.65 9.16 -21.45
C ASP A 118 3.52 8.19 -22.27
N ASN A 119 4.15 7.21 -21.61
CA ASN A 119 4.98 6.22 -22.26
C ASN A 119 4.15 5.02 -22.76
N LYS A 120 4.04 4.87 -24.09
CA LYS A 120 3.21 3.83 -24.73
C LYS A 120 3.57 2.41 -24.31
N ASP A 121 4.86 2.08 -24.22
CA ASP A 121 5.33 0.74 -23.84
C ASP A 121 5.05 0.45 -22.37
N TYR A 122 5.18 1.47 -21.52
CA TYR A 122 4.82 1.39 -20.11
C TYR A 122 3.32 1.14 -19.94
N ILE A 123 2.47 1.88 -20.65
CA ILE A 123 1.01 1.72 -20.58
C ILE A 123 0.59 0.28 -20.91
N ILE A 124 1.17 -0.34 -21.94
CA ILE A 124 0.85 -1.73 -22.30
C ILE A 124 1.18 -2.69 -21.15
N LYS A 125 2.32 -2.50 -20.46
CA LYS A 125 2.71 -3.31 -19.30
C LYS A 125 1.78 -3.04 -18.11
N ALA A 126 1.46 -1.77 -17.85
CA ALA A 126 0.55 -1.36 -16.78
C ALA A 126 -0.85 -1.99 -16.96
N LEU A 127 -1.39 -1.98 -18.18
CA LEU A 127 -2.68 -2.62 -18.50
C LEU A 127 -2.67 -4.13 -18.27
N LYS A 128 -1.59 -4.83 -18.67
CA LYS A 128 -1.43 -6.26 -18.37
C LYS A 128 -1.40 -6.53 -16.86
N LYS A 129 -0.66 -5.72 -16.10
CA LYS A 129 -0.60 -5.80 -14.63
C LYS A 129 -1.98 -5.53 -14.01
N LYS A 130 -2.71 -4.53 -14.50
CA LYS A 130 -4.07 -4.19 -14.05
C LYS A 130 -5.06 -5.33 -14.27
N ASN A 131 -5.06 -5.95 -15.46
CA ASN A 131 -5.90 -7.11 -15.75
C ASN A 131 -5.56 -8.28 -14.82
N SER A 132 -4.28 -8.46 -14.50
CA SER A 132 -3.83 -9.47 -13.54
C SER A 132 -4.33 -9.19 -12.12
N TYR A 133 -4.29 -7.94 -11.65
CA TYR A 133 -4.88 -7.54 -10.37
C TYR A 133 -6.36 -7.95 -10.31
N ILE A 134 -7.16 -7.56 -11.30
CA ILE A 134 -8.59 -7.87 -11.36
C ILE A 134 -8.83 -9.39 -11.36
N SER A 135 -8.06 -10.14 -12.17
CA SER A 135 -8.17 -11.60 -12.27
C SER A 135 -7.77 -12.33 -10.97
N ASN A 136 -7.08 -11.64 -10.06
CA ASN A 136 -6.68 -12.11 -8.73
C ASN A 136 -7.52 -11.46 -7.61
N ASN A 137 -8.66 -10.86 -7.94
CA ASN A 137 -9.59 -10.20 -7.00
C ASN A 137 -8.99 -8.99 -6.26
N PHE A 138 -8.02 -8.31 -6.86
CA PHE A 138 -7.58 -6.98 -6.44
C PHE A 138 -8.37 -5.93 -7.22
N ILE A 139 -9.38 -5.37 -6.56
CA ILE A 139 -10.38 -4.47 -7.14
C ILE A 139 -10.13 -3.04 -6.64
N VAL A 140 -10.08 -2.12 -7.60
CA VAL A 140 -9.87 -0.69 -7.34
C VAL A 140 -11.01 -0.15 -6.49
N GLY A 141 -10.67 0.53 -5.39
CA GLY A 141 -11.62 1.07 -4.42
C GLY A 141 -12.11 0.06 -3.38
N ASP A 142 -11.78 -1.24 -3.51
CA ASP A 142 -12.03 -2.23 -2.47
C ASP A 142 -10.76 -2.56 -1.70
N ASN A 143 -9.78 -3.21 -2.33
CA ASN A 143 -8.51 -3.62 -1.70
C ASN A 143 -7.27 -3.14 -2.50
N LEU A 144 -7.50 -2.36 -3.55
CA LEU A 144 -6.47 -1.72 -4.37
C LEU A 144 -6.78 -0.22 -4.51
N ILE A 145 -5.77 0.61 -4.30
CA ILE A 145 -5.76 2.06 -4.55
C ILE A 145 -4.81 2.31 -5.71
N GLU A 146 -5.19 3.21 -6.61
CA GLU A 146 -4.35 3.58 -7.75
C GLU A 146 -4.24 5.10 -7.86
N THR A 147 -3.04 5.58 -8.17
CA THR A 147 -2.79 6.97 -8.58
C THR A 147 -2.04 6.98 -9.91
N TYR A 148 -2.17 8.06 -10.65
CA TYR A 148 -1.64 8.16 -12.02
C TYR A 148 -0.98 9.51 -12.22
N GLU A 149 0.10 9.53 -12.97
CA GLU A 149 0.68 10.76 -13.50
C GLU A 149 1.34 10.54 -14.86
N SER A 150 1.65 11.65 -15.51
CA SER A 150 2.45 11.73 -16.74
C SER A 150 3.23 13.03 -16.71
N GLN A 151 4.14 13.25 -17.67
CA GLN A 151 4.92 14.48 -17.73
C GLN A 151 4.05 15.76 -17.80
N SER A 152 2.89 15.71 -18.45
CA SER A 152 1.98 16.86 -18.60
C SER A 152 0.88 16.94 -17.53
N CYS A 153 0.69 15.87 -16.75
CA CYS A 153 -0.29 15.79 -15.67
C CYS A 153 0.38 15.15 -14.44
N PRO A 154 1.14 15.94 -13.65
CA PRO A 154 1.89 15.44 -12.49
C PRO A 154 0.95 15.05 -11.35
N LEU A 155 1.46 14.25 -10.40
CA LEU A 155 0.73 13.87 -9.18
C LEU A 155 0.26 15.10 -8.39
N ASP A 156 -1.05 15.25 -8.25
CA ASP A 156 -1.64 16.26 -7.38
C ASP A 156 -1.64 15.79 -5.92
N THR A 157 -0.83 16.42 -5.09
CA THR A 157 -0.68 16.07 -3.67
C THR A 157 -1.96 16.27 -2.87
N ARG A 158 -2.89 17.12 -3.31
CA ARG A 158 -4.22 17.29 -2.70
C ARG A 158 -5.10 16.07 -2.95
N ASN A 159 -4.97 15.45 -4.11
CA ASN A 159 -5.67 14.20 -4.41
C ASN A 159 -5.13 13.04 -3.57
N VAL A 160 -3.82 12.97 -3.34
CA VAL A 160 -3.21 11.99 -2.42
C VAL A 160 -3.82 12.12 -1.02
N GLU A 161 -3.88 13.34 -0.47
CA GLU A 161 -4.48 13.58 0.84
C GLU A 161 -5.96 13.18 0.87
N LYS A 162 -6.72 13.49 -0.18
CA LYS A 162 -8.12 13.08 -0.30
C LYS A 162 -8.28 11.56 -0.31
N ILE A 163 -7.42 10.84 -1.02
CA ILE A 163 -7.41 9.37 -1.06
C ILE A 163 -7.14 8.81 0.34
N ILE A 164 -6.11 9.32 1.04
CA ILE A 164 -5.79 8.88 2.41
C ILE A 164 -7.01 9.06 3.31
N LYS A 165 -7.64 10.24 3.31
CA LYS A 165 -8.83 10.52 4.12
C LYS A 165 -10.05 9.65 3.76
N THR A 166 -10.15 9.21 2.51
CA THR A 166 -11.30 8.43 2.03
C THR A 166 -11.18 6.96 2.42
N PHE A 167 -9.97 6.39 2.33
CA PHE A 167 -9.77 4.94 2.49
C PHE A 167 -9.15 4.54 3.82
N LEU A 168 -8.39 5.43 4.47
CA LEU A 168 -7.44 5.08 5.54
C LEU A 168 -7.71 5.79 6.88
N VAL A 169 -8.69 6.70 6.91
CA VAL A 169 -9.13 7.45 8.10
C VAL A 169 -10.59 7.15 8.40
#